data_AF-A0A7R9CV34-F1
#
_entry.id   AF-A0A7R9CV34-F1
#
_cell.length_a   1.000
_cell.length_b   1.000
_cell.length_c   1.000
_cell.angle_alpha   90.00
_cell.angle_beta   90.00
_cell.angle_gamma   90.00
#
_symmetry.space_group_name_H-M   'P 1'
#
loop_
_entity.id
_entity.type
_entity.pdbx_description
1 polymer ?
#
loop_
_entity_poly.entity_id
_entity_poly.type
_entity_poly.pdbx_seq_one_letter_code
_entity_poly.pdbx_strand_id
1 'polypeptide(L)'
;MSFANFKDTIDEGDTAILYLSANSMHAIEVRPKIKNKKDELIENVFQTTYGALKVRDLIGKKYGSKVELSRGWAYVLHPTPELWTLTLPHRTQIIYTPDISLIIFQLEIRPGSVVVESGTGSGSLSHALLRCIKPQGHLHTFDFHSHRVLLAQEEFANHGVAEFVTVAQRDVCEFGFGEELKGKADAVFLDLPHPWEAVEHAADVIKDSGE
;
A
#
# COMPACT_ATOMS: atom_id res chain seq x y z
N MET A 1 -5.23 11.20 -5.68
CA MET A 1 -4.27 10.64 -4.72
C MET A 1 -3.07 10.09 -5.46
N SER A 2 -1.88 10.22 -4.88
CA SER A 2 -0.60 10.03 -5.55
C SER A 2 -0.26 8.59 -5.95
N PHE A 3 -0.74 7.55 -5.26
CA PHE A 3 -0.53 6.16 -5.74
C PHE A 3 -1.41 5.79 -6.95
N ALA A 4 -2.51 6.51 -7.17
CA ALA A 4 -3.42 6.23 -8.26
C ALA A 4 -2.81 6.57 -9.63
N ASN A 5 -2.11 7.70 -9.73
CA ASN A 5 -1.51 8.19 -10.97
C ASN A 5 -0.26 9.00 -10.66
N PHE A 6 0.71 8.96 -11.57
CA PHE A 6 1.87 9.86 -11.50
C PHE A 6 1.42 11.30 -11.72
N LYS A 7 1.95 12.21 -10.91
CA LYS A 7 1.71 13.65 -11.09
C LYS A 7 2.90 14.50 -10.71
N ASP A 8 2.93 15.72 -11.25
CA ASP A 8 4.05 16.64 -11.09
C ASP A 8 3.99 17.43 -9.79
N THR A 9 2.79 17.82 -9.35
CA THR A 9 2.56 18.70 -8.20
C THR A 9 1.87 17.99 -7.05
N ILE A 10 2.22 18.40 -5.84
CA ILE A 10 1.64 17.91 -4.59
C ILE A 10 0.34 18.66 -4.34
N ASP A 11 -0.75 17.92 -4.11
CA ASP A 11 -2.06 18.44 -3.75
C ASP A 11 -2.42 18.05 -2.32
N GLU A 12 -3.41 18.72 -1.75
CA GLU A 12 -4.01 18.30 -0.48
C GLU A 12 -4.61 16.89 -0.61
N GLY A 13 -4.36 16.05 0.41
CA GLY A 13 -4.79 14.66 0.48
C GLY A 13 -3.75 13.67 -0.01
N ASP A 14 -2.70 14.08 -0.73
CA ASP A 14 -1.70 13.11 -1.19
C ASP A 14 -0.91 12.46 -0.05
N THR A 15 -0.47 11.23 -0.29
CA THR A 15 0.71 10.70 0.40
C THR A 15 1.96 11.19 -0.32
N ALA A 16 2.92 11.76 0.41
CA ALA A 16 4.22 12.17 -0.11
C ALA A 16 5.34 11.55 0.73
N ILE A 17 6.49 11.27 0.11
CA ILE A 17 7.63 10.68 0.82
C ILE A 17 8.64 11.77 1.13
N LEU A 18 8.79 12.12 2.41
CA LEU A 18 9.83 13.01 2.88
C LEU A 18 11.15 12.24 2.98
N TYR A 19 12.09 12.55 2.10
CA TYR A 19 13.43 11.96 2.05
C TYR A 19 14.43 12.87 2.76
N LEU A 20 14.93 12.43 3.92
CA LEU A 20 15.98 13.11 4.68
C LEU A 20 17.35 12.49 4.37
N SER A 21 17.41 11.16 4.31
CA SER A 21 18.60 10.39 3.91
C SER A 21 18.20 8.98 3.48
N ALA A 22 19.15 8.19 2.98
CA ALA A 22 18.91 6.80 2.59
C ALA A 22 18.34 5.94 3.73
N ASN A 23 18.62 6.30 4.99
CA ASN A 23 18.17 5.57 6.18
C ASN A 23 17.03 6.29 6.93
N SER A 24 16.54 7.42 6.41
CA SER A 24 15.53 8.22 7.08
C SER A 24 14.58 8.81 6.04
N MET A 25 13.45 8.13 5.90
CA MET A 25 12.34 8.52 5.04
C MET A 25 11.04 8.41 5.83
N HIS A 26 10.08 9.26 5.49
CA HIS A 26 8.77 9.25 6.14
C HIS A 26 7.67 9.46 5.11
N ALA A 27 6.63 8.63 5.15
CA ALA A 27 5.39 8.94 4.45
C ALA A 27 4.61 10.01 5.24
N ILE A 28 4.14 11.03 4.53
CA ILE A 28 3.36 12.13 5.09
C ILE A 28 2.08 12.26 4.30
N GLU A 29 0.95 12.24 5.00
CA GLU A 29 -0.32 12.67 4.42
C GLU A 29 -0.34 14.20 4.36
N VAL A 30 -0.47 14.74 3.15
CA VAL A 30 -0.41 16.18 2.87
C VAL A 30 -1.75 16.83 3.21
N ARG A 31 -1.94 17.14 4.49
CA ARG A 31 -3.06 17.93 4.99
C ARG A 31 -2.55 19.19 5.69
N PRO A 32 -3.10 20.39 5.42
CA PRO A 32 -2.68 21.62 6.10
C PRO A 32 -2.89 21.58 7.61
N LYS A 33 -3.95 20.88 8.05
CA LYS A 33 -4.36 20.76 9.44
C LYS A 33 -4.69 19.31 9.78
N ILE A 34 -4.47 18.94 11.03
CA ILE A 34 -4.83 17.64 11.60
C ILE A 34 -5.57 17.84 12.92
N LYS A 35 -6.37 16.85 13.32
CA LYS A 35 -6.98 16.84 14.65
C LYS A 35 -5.98 16.35 15.68
N ASN A 36 -5.90 17.06 16.80
CA ASN A 36 -5.13 16.59 17.96
C ASN A 36 -5.95 15.58 18.79
N LYS A 37 -5.38 15.08 19.90
CA LYS A 37 -6.05 14.16 20.84
C LYS A 37 -7.32 14.73 21.50
N LYS A 38 -7.57 16.03 21.38
CA LYS A 38 -8.75 16.74 21.91
C LYS A 38 -9.75 17.11 20.81
N ASP A 39 -9.61 16.53 19.61
CA ASP A 39 -10.42 16.82 18.42
C ASP A 39 -10.32 18.27 17.90
N GLU A 40 -9.31 19.03 18.32
CA GLU A 40 -9.07 20.39 17.85
C GLU A 40 -8.24 20.37 16.55
N LEU A 41 -8.66 21.16 15.55
CA LEU A 41 -7.90 21.34 14.30
C LEU A 41 -6.68 22.24 14.54
N ILE A 42 -5.49 21.67 14.44
CA ILE A 42 -4.21 22.36 14.58
C ILE A 42 -3.43 22.33 13.26
N GLU A 43 -2.44 23.22 13.11
CA GLU A 43 -1.53 23.14 11.97
C GLU A 43 -0.79 21.79 11.96
N ASN A 44 -0.72 21.17 10.78
CA ASN A 44 0.02 19.93 10.60
C ASN A 44 1.51 20.25 10.43
N VAL A 45 2.27 19.97 11.49
CA VAL A 45 3.71 20.18 11.53
C VAL A 45 4.40 18.85 11.79
N PHE A 46 5.18 18.39 10.80
CA PHE A 46 5.93 17.16 10.90
C PHE A 46 7.32 17.43 11.48
N GLN A 47 7.70 16.71 12.54
CA GLN A 47 8.97 16.91 13.23
C GLN A 47 10.03 15.94 12.69
N THR A 48 11.21 16.47 12.39
CA THR A 48 12.37 15.68 11.94
C THR A 48 13.61 16.00 12.76
N THR A 49 14.67 15.21 12.61
CA THR A 49 15.99 15.50 13.19
C THR A 49 16.60 16.81 12.66
N TYR A 50 16.19 17.26 11.47
CA TYR A 50 16.62 18.50 10.83
C TYR A 50 15.60 19.64 11.00
N GLY A 51 14.70 19.52 11.97
CA GLY A 51 13.71 20.54 12.32
C GLY A 51 12.30 20.25 11.80
N ALA A 52 11.43 21.23 11.98
CA ALA A 52 10.01 21.14 11.68
C ALA A 52 9.73 21.42 10.20
N LEU A 53 8.83 20.64 9.61
CA LEU A 53 8.21 20.86 8.30
C LEU A 53 6.74 21.25 8.51
N LYS A 54 6.33 22.42 8.01
CA LYS A 54 4.92 22.77 7.92
C LYS A 54 4.33 22.06 6.70
N VAL A 55 3.44 21.09 6.91
CA VAL A 55 2.94 20.24 5.81
C VAL A 55 2.17 21.05 4.76
N ARG A 56 1.52 22.15 5.18
CA ARG A 56 0.89 23.13 4.26
C ARG A 56 1.84 23.66 3.19
N ASP A 57 3.15 23.76 3.48
CA ASP A 57 4.13 24.33 2.55
C ASP A 57 4.52 23.34 1.44
N LEU A 58 4.05 22.09 1.53
CA LEU A 58 4.21 21.10 0.46
C LEU A 58 3.23 21.30 -0.68
N ILE A 59 2.04 21.84 -0.39
CA ILE A 59 0.97 21.97 -1.37
C ILE A 59 1.40 22.92 -2.49
N GLY A 60 1.21 22.50 -3.73
CA GLY A 60 1.60 23.21 -4.94
C GLY A 60 3.09 23.10 -5.31
N LYS A 61 3.94 22.50 -4.46
CA LYS A 61 5.33 22.18 -4.85
C LYS A 61 5.35 21.00 -5.81
N LYS A 62 6.40 20.95 -6.64
CA LYS A 62 6.64 19.79 -7.50
C LYS A 62 7.25 18.64 -6.69
N TYR A 63 6.84 17.42 -6.97
CA TYR A 63 7.58 16.25 -6.50
C TYR A 63 9.03 16.28 -7.00
N GLY A 64 9.96 15.77 -6.20
CA GLY A 64 11.40 15.89 -6.38
C GLY A 64 11.99 17.22 -5.91
N SER A 65 11.17 18.18 -5.47
CA SER A 65 11.68 19.47 -4.98
C SER A 65 12.38 19.34 -3.63
N LYS A 66 13.41 20.17 -3.44
CA LYS A 66 14.00 20.44 -2.13
C LYS A 66 13.05 21.33 -1.32
N VAL A 67 12.81 20.95 -0.06
CA VAL A 67 11.98 21.70 0.89
C VAL A 67 12.81 22.10 2.10
N GLU A 68 12.55 23.30 2.61
CA GLU A 68 13.23 23.82 3.79
C GLU A 68 12.57 23.29 5.07
N LEU A 69 13.42 22.96 6.04
CA LEU A 69 13.05 22.60 7.40
C LEU A 69 13.60 23.66 8.34
N SER A 70 13.10 23.74 9.57
CA SER A 70 13.57 24.79 10.50
C SER A 70 15.08 24.75 10.82
N ARG A 71 15.76 23.61 10.62
CA ARG A 71 17.21 23.45 10.85
C ARG A 71 17.94 22.73 9.70
N GLY A 72 17.37 22.72 8.49
CA GLY A 72 17.94 21.98 7.37
C GLY A 72 17.02 21.91 6.15
N TRP A 73 17.06 20.80 5.43
CA TRP A 73 16.26 20.59 4.23
C TRP A 73 16.00 19.10 3.98
N ALA A 74 15.02 18.80 3.14
CA ALA A 74 14.69 17.45 2.67
C ALA A 74 14.30 17.48 1.20
N TYR A 75 14.16 16.31 0.57
CA TYR A 75 13.45 16.16 -0.70
C TYR A 75 12.05 15.60 -0.44
N VAL A 76 11.07 16.00 -1.26
CA VAL A 76 9.74 15.40 -1.22
C VAL A 76 9.51 14.63 -2.50
N LEU A 77 9.39 13.32 -2.39
CA LEU A 77 9.30 12.39 -3.50
C LEU A 77 7.87 11.93 -3.72
N HIS A 78 7.55 11.66 -4.98
CA HIS A 78 6.30 11.00 -5.34
C HIS A 78 6.33 9.58 -4.75
N PRO A 79 5.23 9.10 -4.12
CA PRO A 79 5.24 7.76 -3.58
C PRO A 79 5.29 6.71 -4.68
N THR A 80 5.98 5.62 -4.38
CA THR A 80 5.95 4.37 -5.15
C THR A 80 5.78 3.22 -4.17
N PRO A 81 5.33 2.04 -4.60
CA PRO A 81 5.29 0.85 -3.75
C PRO A 81 6.62 0.58 -3.03
N GLU A 82 7.78 0.77 -3.68
CA GLU A 82 9.09 0.56 -3.05
C GLU A 82 9.35 1.56 -1.92
N LEU A 83 9.05 2.84 -2.13
CA LEU A 83 9.20 3.85 -1.07
C LEU A 83 8.16 3.65 0.03
N TRP A 84 6.97 3.17 -0.31
CA TRP A 84 5.94 2.81 0.66
C TRP A 84 6.39 1.65 1.55
N THR A 85 6.92 0.57 0.96
CA THR A 85 7.48 -0.56 1.70
C THR A 85 8.51 -0.13 2.75
N LEU A 86 9.29 0.92 2.48
CA LEU A 86 10.30 1.44 3.41
C LEU A 86 9.74 2.41 4.47
N THR A 87 8.52 2.90 4.32
CA THR A 87 7.96 4.00 5.13
C THR A 87 6.59 3.71 5.74
N LEU A 88 5.95 2.63 5.35
CA LEU A 88 4.62 2.24 5.80
C LEU A 88 4.60 1.96 7.32
N PRO A 89 3.46 2.19 7.98
CA PRO A 89 3.31 1.81 9.38
C PRO A 89 3.23 0.29 9.52
N HIS A 90 4.26 -0.32 10.10
CA HIS A 90 4.30 -1.76 10.32
C HIS A 90 3.21 -2.21 11.30
N ARG A 91 2.32 -3.10 10.82
CA ARG A 91 1.33 -3.82 11.63
C ARG A 91 1.73 -5.28 11.83
N THR A 92 2.53 -5.79 10.90
CA THR A 92 3.02 -7.17 10.81
C THR A 92 4.46 -7.15 10.29
N GLN A 93 5.11 -8.31 10.26
CA GLN A 93 6.23 -8.51 9.37
C GLN A 93 5.77 -8.28 7.91
N ILE A 94 6.65 -7.74 7.08
CA ILE A 94 6.36 -7.44 5.68
C ILE A 94 7.35 -8.11 4.74
N ILE A 95 6.93 -8.23 3.48
CA ILE A 95 7.78 -8.59 2.36
C ILE A 95 8.41 -7.30 1.82
N TYR A 96 9.72 -7.36 1.53
CA TYR A 96 10.49 -6.24 0.98
C TYR A 96 10.70 -6.38 -0.53
N THR A 97 11.13 -5.28 -1.16
CA THR A 97 11.29 -5.16 -2.62
C THR A 97 12.00 -6.33 -3.32
N PRO A 98 13.10 -6.92 -2.79
CA PRO A 98 13.74 -8.05 -3.47
C PRO A 98 12.79 -9.23 -3.66
N ASP A 99 12.12 -9.67 -2.60
CA ASP A 99 11.19 -10.80 -2.66
C ASP A 99 9.92 -10.43 -3.44
N ILE A 100 9.38 -9.22 -3.23
CA ILE A 100 8.25 -8.69 -4.01
C ILE A 100 8.54 -8.77 -5.51
N SER A 101 9.74 -8.36 -5.94
CA SER A 101 10.10 -8.35 -7.36
C SER A 101 10.16 -9.76 -7.94
N LEU A 102 10.63 -10.74 -7.16
CA LEU A 102 10.67 -12.13 -7.57
C LEU A 102 9.26 -12.74 -7.63
N ILE A 103 8.42 -12.48 -6.63
CA ILE A 103 7.02 -12.93 -6.57
C ILE A 103 6.26 -12.43 -7.80
N ILE A 104 6.33 -11.13 -8.08
CA ILE A 104 5.67 -10.51 -9.23
C ILE A 104 6.13 -11.15 -10.54
N PHE A 105 7.43 -11.41 -10.67
CA PHE A 105 8.00 -12.01 -11.88
C PHE A 105 7.58 -13.48 -12.06
N GLN A 106 7.65 -14.28 -11.00
CA GLN A 106 7.36 -15.72 -11.06
C GLN A 106 5.87 -16.01 -11.21
N LEU A 107 4.99 -15.17 -10.64
CA LEU A 107 3.54 -15.28 -10.79
C LEU A 107 3.01 -14.59 -12.08
N GLU A 108 3.91 -14.18 -12.97
CA GLU A 108 3.60 -13.51 -14.24
C GLU A 108 2.62 -12.32 -14.11
N ILE A 109 2.70 -11.58 -13.00
CA ILE A 109 1.75 -10.51 -12.69
C ILE A 109 1.91 -9.36 -13.70
N ARG A 110 0.81 -9.00 -14.36
CA ARG A 110 0.78 -8.01 -15.44
C ARG A 110 -0.51 -7.19 -15.43
N PRO A 111 -0.60 -6.10 -16.20
CA PRO A 111 -1.83 -5.34 -16.33
C PRO A 111 -3.00 -6.25 -16.74
N GLY A 112 -4.11 -6.18 -16.00
CA GLY A 112 -5.28 -7.04 -16.21
C GLY A 112 -5.34 -8.31 -15.35
N SER A 113 -4.26 -8.70 -14.66
CA SER A 113 -4.26 -9.88 -13.80
C SER A 113 -5.27 -9.73 -12.65
N VAL A 114 -6.03 -10.80 -12.39
CA VAL A 114 -6.81 -10.98 -11.17
C VAL A 114 -5.97 -11.76 -10.18
N VAL A 115 -5.64 -11.16 -9.04
CA VAL A 115 -4.70 -11.74 -8.06
C VAL A 115 -5.40 -11.97 -6.75
N VAL A 116 -5.14 -13.12 -6.12
CA VAL A 116 -5.57 -13.41 -4.76
C VAL A 116 -4.37 -13.35 -3.82
N GLU A 117 -4.51 -12.63 -2.71
CA GLU A 117 -3.48 -12.46 -1.67
C GLU A 117 -4.06 -12.83 -0.30
N SER A 118 -3.32 -13.58 0.51
CA SER A 118 -3.65 -13.78 1.93
C SER A 118 -2.39 -14.14 2.70
N GLY A 119 -2.00 -13.49 3.80
CA GLY A 119 -2.65 -12.39 4.50
C GLY A 119 -2.29 -10.99 3.98
N THR A 120 -3.24 -10.06 4.10
CA THR A 120 -3.05 -8.63 3.72
C THR A 120 -1.96 -7.96 4.55
N GLY A 121 -1.92 -8.25 5.86
CA GLY A 121 -0.89 -7.75 6.78
C GLY A 121 -0.77 -6.23 6.79
N SER A 122 0.42 -5.74 6.41
CA SER A 122 0.70 -4.29 6.34
C SER A 122 0.59 -3.70 4.92
N GLY A 123 0.14 -4.47 3.93
CA GLY A 123 -0.13 -3.97 2.57
C GLY A 123 1.10 -3.67 1.72
N SER A 124 2.30 -4.15 2.10
CA SER A 124 3.54 -3.93 1.34
C SER A 124 3.46 -4.56 -0.07
N LEU A 125 3.18 -5.86 -0.13
CA LEU A 125 3.01 -6.58 -1.40
C LEU A 125 1.78 -6.08 -2.15
N SER A 126 0.65 -5.87 -1.46
CA SER A 126 -0.59 -5.37 -2.05
C SER A 126 -0.39 -4.11 -2.89
N HIS A 127 0.39 -3.12 -2.41
CA HIS A 127 0.68 -1.90 -3.18
C HIS A 127 1.49 -2.18 -4.46
N ALA A 128 2.43 -3.13 -4.40
CA ALA A 128 3.22 -3.52 -5.56
C ALA A 128 2.37 -4.27 -6.59
N LEU A 129 1.52 -5.20 -6.14
CA LEU A 129 0.54 -5.90 -6.98
C LEU A 129 -0.41 -4.90 -7.64
N LEU A 130 -0.99 -3.98 -6.87
CA LEU A 130 -1.92 -2.96 -7.38
C LEU A 130 -1.31 -2.12 -8.51
N ARG A 131 -0.03 -1.75 -8.39
CA ARG A 131 0.66 -1.05 -9.47
C ARG A 131 0.75 -1.90 -10.74
N CYS A 132 1.05 -3.18 -10.61
CA CYS A 132 1.28 -4.08 -11.75
C CYS A 132 -0.01 -4.49 -12.47
N ILE A 133 -1.12 -4.68 -11.73
CA ILE A 133 -2.38 -5.18 -12.29
C ILE A 133 -3.22 -4.09 -12.95
N LYS A 134 -3.02 -2.83 -12.58
CA LYS A 134 -3.75 -1.70 -13.15
C LYS A 134 -3.47 -1.53 -14.65
N PRO A 135 -4.41 -0.98 -15.44
CA PRO A 135 -5.69 -0.40 -15.01
C PRO A 135 -6.91 -1.32 -15.16
N GLN A 136 -6.76 -2.60 -15.52
CA GLN A 136 -7.91 -3.51 -15.71
C GLN A 136 -7.93 -4.73 -14.77
N GLY A 137 -6.87 -4.97 -14.00
CA GLY A 137 -6.81 -6.08 -13.06
C GLY A 137 -7.45 -5.75 -11.72
N HIS A 138 -7.56 -6.77 -10.87
CA HIS A 138 -8.17 -6.65 -9.55
C HIS A 138 -7.44 -7.50 -8.51
N LEU A 139 -7.20 -6.93 -7.32
CA LEU A 139 -6.62 -7.63 -6.19
C LEU A 139 -7.73 -8.05 -5.21
N HIS A 140 -7.82 -9.33 -4.91
CA HIS A 140 -8.64 -9.86 -3.84
C HIS A 140 -7.73 -10.25 -2.68
N THR A 141 -7.70 -9.44 -1.63
CA THR A 141 -6.84 -9.69 -0.48
C THR A 141 -7.64 -10.01 0.78
N PHE A 142 -7.15 -10.96 1.56
CA PHE A 142 -7.84 -11.48 2.74
C PHE A 142 -6.95 -11.33 3.98
N ASP A 143 -7.56 -11.10 5.14
CA ASP A 143 -6.88 -11.17 6.43
C ASP A 143 -7.89 -11.63 7.49
N PHE A 144 -7.51 -12.58 8.34
CA PHE A 144 -8.42 -13.09 9.38
C PHE A 144 -8.71 -12.05 10.47
N HIS A 145 -7.84 -11.05 10.63
CA HIS A 145 -7.93 -10.05 11.69
C HIS A 145 -8.68 -8.79 11.24
N SER A 146 -9.92 -8.63 11.74
CA SER A 146 -10.83 -7.54 11.39
C SER A 146 -10.21 -6.13 11.46
N HIS A 147 -9.44 -5.81 12.51
CA HIS A 147 -8.80 -4.50 12.62
C HIS A 147 -7.81 -4.21 11.49
N ARG A 148 -7.02 -5.21 11.04
CA ARG A 148 -6.07 -5.03 9.94
C ARG A 148 -6.80 -4.82 8.62
N VAL A 149 -7.91 -5.54 8.40
CA VAL A 149 -8.79 -5.35 7.24
C VAL A 149 -9.29 -3.91 7.18
N LEU A 150 -9.82 -3.38 8.29
CA LEU A 150 -10.32 -1.99 8.34
C LEU A 150 -9.21 -0.97 8.02
N LEU A 151 -8.02 -1.15 8.62
CA LEU A 151 -6.89 -0.26 8.35
C LEU A 151 -6.43 -0.33 6.89
N ALA A 152 -6.36 -1.53 6.30
CA ALA A 152 -5.99 -1.71 4.91
C ALA A 152 -7.02 -1.08 3.95
N GLN A 153 -8.33 -1.26 4.23
CA GLN A 153 -9.39 -0.61 3.45
C GLN A 153 -9.27 0.91 3.47
N GLU A 154 -9.06 1.50 4.64
CA GLU A 154 -8.86 2.94 4.79
C GLU A 154 -7.58 3.41 4.05
N GLU A 155 -6.48 2.65 4.17
CA GLU A 155 -5.22 2.94 3.49
C GLU A 155 -5.37 2.92 1.96
N PHE A 156 -6.01 1.89 1.39
CA PHE A 156 -6.25 1.81 -0.06
C PHE A 156 -7.22 2.88 -0.57
N ALA A 157 -8.21 3.26 0.24
CA ALA A 157 -9.11 4.37 -0.07
C ALA A 157 -8.35 5.70 -0.08
N ASN A 158 -7.57 5.98 0.97
CA ASN A 158 -6.73 7.17 1.07
C ASN A 158 -5.66 7.20 -0.02
N HIS A 159 -5.19 6.06 -0.51
CA HIS A 159 -4.23 6.00 -1.61
C HIS A 159 -4.88 6.08 -3.00
N GLY A 160 -6.21 6.10 -3.07
CA GLY A 160 -6.98 6.20 -4.32
C GLY A 160 -6.87 4.95 -5.20
N VAL A 161 -6.66 3.79 -4.58
CA VAL A 161 -6.53 2.50 -5.28
C VAL A 161 -7.65 1.52 -4.93
N ALA A 162 -8.60 1.92 -4.09
CA ALA A 162 -9.72 1.09 -3.64
C ALA A 162 -10.58 0.50 -4.77
N GLU A 163 -10.63 1.12 -5.96
CA GLU A 163 -11.35 0.58 -7.12
C GLU A 163 -10.75 -0.75 -7.61
N PHE A 164 -9.45 -0.98 -7.41
CA PHE A 164 -8.71 -2.13 -7.91
C PHE A 164 -8.46 -3.21 -6.84
N VAL A 165 -9.02 -3.05 -5.64
CA VAL A 165 -8.79 -3.98 -4.53
C VAL A 165 -10.07 -4.23 -3.73
N THR A 166 -10.33 -5.51 -3.46
CA THR A 166 -11.31 -5.94 -2.47
C THR A 166 -10.57 -6.53 -1.28
N VAL A 167 -10.74 -5.93 -0.10
CA VAL A 167 -10.19 -6.45 1.16
C VAL A 167 -11.32 -7.09 1.96
N ALA A 168 -11.18 -8.35 2.34
CA ALA A 168 -12.18 -9.08 3.11
C ALA A 168 -11.60 -9.71 4.38
N GLN A 169 -12.37 -9.68 5.47
CA GLN A 169 -12.05 -10.46 6.66
C GLN A 169 -12.39 -11.92 6.43
N ARG A 170 -11.39 -12.81 6.45
CA ARG A 170 -11.62 -14.24 6.28
C ARG A 170 -10.46 -15.08 6.80
N ASP A 171 -10.78 -16.21 7.41
CA ASP A 171 -9.85 -17.33 7.56
C ASP A 171 -9.89 -18.17 6.27
N VAL A 172 -8.86 -18.04 5.44
CA VAL A 172 -8.83 -18.70 4.13
C VAL A 172 -8.46 -20.17 4.22
N CYS A 173 -7.90 -20.63 5.36
CA CYS A 173 -7.61 -22.04 5.58
C CYS A 173 -8.90 -22.83 5.88
N GLU A 174 -9.88 -22.19 6.55
CA GLU A 174 -11.16 -22.83 6.87
C GLU A 174 -12.23 -22.59 5.79
N PHE A 175 -12.28 -21.39 5.22
CA PHE A 175 -13.40 -20.95 4.37
C PHE A 175 -13.01 -20.65 2.92
N GLY A 176 -11.76 -20.90 2.53
CA GLY A 176 -11.23 -20.58 1.21
C GLY A 176 -11.40 -19.11 0.82
N PHE A 177 -11.47 -18.84 -0.48
CA PHE A 177 -11.47 -17.46 -1.03
C PHE A 177 -12.84 -17.00 -1.54
N GLY A 178 -13.85 -17.87 -1.52
CA GLY A 178 -15.22 -17.56 -1.95
C GLY A 178 -15.55 -18.10 -3.33
N GLU A 179 -16.80 -18.58 -3.49
CA GLU A 179 -17.30 -19.17 -4.74
C GLU A 179 -17.25 -18.17 -5.90
N GLU A 180 -17.35 -16.88 -5.61
CA GLU A 180 -17.24 -15.82 -6.60
C GLU A 180 -15.88 -15.75 -7.28
N LEU A 181 -14.82 -16.35 -6.71
CA LEU A 181 -13.47 -16.37 -7.27
C LEU A 181 -13.08 -17.69 -7.93
N LYS A 182 -13.95 -18.71 -7.88
CA LYS A 182 -13.67 -20.03 -8.45
C LYS A 182 -13.27 -19.96 -9.92
N GLY A 183 -12.07 -20.45 -10.24
CA GLY A 183 -11.50 -20.41 -11.59
C GLY A 183 -11.33 -19.01 -12.20
N LYS A 184 -11.08 -17.97 -11.39
CA LYS A 184 -10.96 -16.56 -11.85
C LYS A 184 -9.62 -15.90 -11.55
N ALA A 185 -8.81 -16.44 -10.65
CA ALA A 185 -7.51 -15.87 -10.33
C ALA A 185 -6.46 -16.27 -11.38
N ASP A 186 -5.70 -15.29 -11.85
CA ASP A 186 -4.49 -15.52 -12.65
C ASP A 186 -3.30 -15.90 -11.76
N ALA A 187 -3.31 -15.47 -10.50
CA ALA A 187 -2.27 -15.80 -9.53
C ALA A 187 -2.78 -15.84 -8.09
N VAL A 188 -2.21 -16.70 -7.25
CA VAL A 188 -2.45 -16.72 -5.79
C VAL A 188 -1.13 -16.60 -5.02
N PHE A 189 -1.11 -15.72 -4.02
CA PHE A 189 0.01 -15.58 -3.10
C PHE A 189 -0.43 -15.79 -1.64
N LEU A 190 0.28 -16.69 -0.94
CA LEU A 190 -0.01 -17.08 0.45
C LEU A 190 1.14 -16.72 1.40
N ASP A 191 0.94 -15.71 2.23
CA ASP A 191 1.76 -15.37 3.40
C ASP A 191 0.96 -15.64 4.68
N LEU A 192 0.97 -16.91 5.09
CA LEU A 192 0.20 -17.45 6.22
C LEU A 192 1.10 -18.32 7.10
N PRO A 193 0.76 -18.52 8.38
CA PRO A 193 1.48 -19.47 9.25
C PRO A 193 1.38 -20.93 8.77
N HIS A 194 0.24 -21.31 8.19
CA HIS A 194 -0.09 -22.67 7.76
C HIS A 194 -0.61 -22.69 6.32
N PRO A 195 0.20 -22.27 5.32
CA PRO A 195 -0.28 -22.08 3.95
C PRO A 195 -0.75 -23.38 3.29
N TRP A 196 -0.24 -24.54 3.72
CA TRP A 196 -0.63 -25.86 3.20
C TRP A 196 -2.12 -26.16 3.39
N GLU A 197 -2.78 -25.57 4.39
CA GLU A 197 -4.23 -25.73 4.62
C GLU A 197 -5.06 -24.94 3.60
N ALA A 198 -4.51 -23.89 3.00
CA ALA A 198 -5.19 -23.08 1.99
C ALA A 198 -4.85 -23.50 0.55
N VAL A 199 -3.98 -24.50 0.34
CA VAL A 199 -3.53 -24.93 -1.00
C VAL A 199 -4.69 -25.48 -1.83
N GLU A 200 -5.55 -26.33 -1.26
CA GLU A 200 -6.72 -26.85 -1.99
C GLU A 200 -7.66 -25.71 -2.40
N HIS A 201 -7.89 -24.75 -1.50
CA HIS A 201 -8.69 -23.56 -1.80
C HIS A 201 -8.04 -22.63 -2.83
N ALA A 202 -6.70 -22.55 -2.88
CA ALA A 202 -5.99 -21.79 -3.89
C ALA A 202 -6.17 -22.43 -5.27
N ALA A 203 -6.04 -23.76 -5.36
CA ALA A 203 -6.27 -24.50 -6.59
C ALA A 203 -7.70 -24.32 -7.13
N ASP A 204 -8.70 -24.19 -6.26
CA ASP A 204 -10.09 -23.96 -6.67
C ASP A 204 -10.33 -22.60 -7.34
N VAL A 205 -9.58 -21.56 -6.95
CA VAL A 205 -9.77 -20.20 -7.48
C VAL A 205 -8.87 -19.87 -8.66
N ILE A 206 -7.77 -20.60 -8.84
CA ILE A 206 -6.85 -20.44 -9.97
C ILE A 206 -7.54 -20.88 -11.27
N LYS A 207 -7.34 -20.10 -12.34
CA LYS A 207 -7.72 -20.50 -13.71
C LYS A 207 -6.86 -21.68 -14.16
N ASP A 208 -7.33 -22.46 -15.14
CA ASP A 208 -6.53 -23.55 -15.74
C ASP A 208 -5.15 -23.09 -16.30
N SER A 209 -5.02 -21.79 -16.61
CA SER A 209 -3.79 -21.16 -17.10
C SER A 209 -3.12 -20.21 -16.11
N GLY A 210 -3.53 -20.23 -14.84
CA GLY A 210 -2.99 -19.37 -13.79
C GLY A 210 -1.83 -20.00 -13.04
N GLU A 211 -1.11 -19.17 -12.28
CA GLU A 211 0.05 -19.53 -11.45
C GLU A 211 -0.28 -19.62 -9.95
#